data_AF-A0A4R9VY65-F1
#
_entry.id   AF-A0A4R9VY65-F1
#
_cell.length_a   1.000
_cell.length_b   1.000
_cell.length_c   1.000
_cell.angle_alpha   90.00
_cell.angle_beta   90.00
_cell.angle_gamma   90.00
#
_symmetry.space_group_name_H-M   'P 1'
#
loop_
_entity.id
_entity.type
_entity.pdbx_description
1 polymer ?
#
loop_
_entity_poly.entity_id
_entity_poly.type
_entity_poly.pdbx_seq_one_letter_code
_entity_poly.pdbx_strand_id
1 'polypeptide(L)'
;MKQDQAVDGTMAAGRVDCSPASLVIEGRLARVGGQNILFGSSGQAIFAVNDTAADIWCSVEEGMPPSAIAFEIARGGIDRHEANRYVEAALEDWERLGLIRPRAPLSPPSAYDHVSRVVAIAGLHIRIAYPAAWAFPAIAVFRHLEVQTDAADILLHLAEHRGRIHLFRDSDWIQSCSPDELPVMLKGHLLTEILEHGAYELAVHAAALLGRERVVLLCGNPGAGKTTLTMALVHAGFGFAADDVTLLDSKGLCVGLPFAPAVKAGAWPLLAEYCADLHAIPIFRRPDRRRVRFAVPRTFAPHSPHSVGSVILLRRGHDAKACLAPVDPASALRGLLNGAFAPGREVTGAAFDALSKIIGSAQAYCLTYSRLDDAVELIAKACR
;
A
#
# COMPACT_ATOMS: atom_id res chain seq x y z
N MET A 1 34.21 50.49 21.33
CA MET A 1 33.36 50.24 22.52
C MET A 1 32.34 49.19 22.13
N LYS A 2 32.37 48.04 22.79
CA LYS A 2 31.54 46.86 22.52
C LYS A 2 30.06 47.16 22.75
N GLN A 3 29.19 46.64 21.88
CA GLN A 3 27.93 46.05 22.34
C GLN A 3 27.41 45.05 21.30
N ASP A 4 27.42 43.78 21.71
CA ASP A 4 26.75 42.66 21.11
C ASP A 4 25.23 42.88 21.09
N GLN A 5 24.58 42.61 19.96
CA GLN A 5 23.24 42.02 19.94
C GLN A 5 23.17 41.03 18.78
N ALA A 6 23.34 39.76 19.15
CA ALA A 6 22.85 38.64 18.37
C ALA A 6 21.32 38.66 18.40
N VAL A 7 20.69 38.66 17.22
CA VAL A 7 19.28 38.30 17.07
C VAL A 7 19.24 37.09 16.15
N ASP A 8 18.85 35.98 16.78
CA ASP A 8 18.55 34.68 16.22
C ASP A 8 17.57 34.81 15.05
N GLY A 9 18.08 34.61 13.83
CA GLY A 9 17.27 34.46 12.63
C GLY A 9 16.79 33.02 12.49
N THR A 10 15.95 32.55 13.41
CA THR A 10 15.30 31.24 13.28
C THR A 10 14.18 31.37 12.24
N MET A 11 14.43 30.76 11.08
CA MET A 11 13.48 30.58 10.00
C MET A 11 12.17 30.00 10.53
N ALA A 12 11.12 30.82 10.56
CA ALA A 12 9.76 30.34 10.57
C ALA A 12 9.51 29.68 9.21
N ALA A 13 9.63 28.34 9.17
CA ALA A 13 9.10 27.54 8.08
C ALA A 13 7.64 27.94 7.86
N GLY A 14 7.31 28.32 6.62
CA GLY A 14 5.99 28.78 6.23
C GLY A 14 4.93 27.77 6.64
N ARG A 15 4.16 28.10 7.68
CA ARG A 15 2.86 27.48 7.91
C ARG A 15 1.98 27.93 6.76
N VAL A 16 1.47 26.98 5.99
CA VAL A 16 0.39 27.21 5.03
C VAL A 16 -0.77 27.81 5.83
N ASP A 17 -1.22 29.01 5.43
CA ASP A 17 -2.35 29.70 6.03
C ASP A 17 -3.60 28.80 5.98
N CYS A 18 -4.08 28.37 7.14
CA CYS A 18 -5.36 27.67 7.29
C CYS A 18 -6.50 28.68 7.14
N SER A 19 -6.98 28.86 5.90
CA SER A 19 -8.20 29.61 5.62
C SER A 19 -9.45 28.86 6.16
N PRO A 20 -10.49 29.56 6.67
CA PRO A 20 -11.67 28.99 7.35
C PRO A 20 -12.57 28.01 6.56
N ALA A 21 -12.28 27.70 5.29
CA ALA A 21 -13.13 26.90 4.41
C ALA A 21 -12.37 25.71 3.76
N SER A 22 -11.54 25.02 4.54
CA SER A 22 -10.60 24.00 4.05
C SER A 22 -11.04 22.55 4.25
N LEU A 23 -12.16 22.30 4.94
CA LEU A 23 -12.63 20.96 5.28
C LEU A 23 -13.88 20.56 4.48
N VAL A 24 -14.00 19.27 4.18
CA VAL A 24 -15.19 18.63 3.63
C VAL A 24 -15.72 17.66 4.69
N ILE A 25 -17.01 17.74 4.97
CA ILE A 25 -17.70 16.86 5.91
C ILE A 25 -18.19 15.62 5.15
N GLU A 26 -17.82 14.45 5.67
CA GLU A 26 -18.17 13.12 5.17
C GLU A 26 -19.05 12.36 6.18
N GLY A 27 -19.59 13.06 7.18
CA GLY A 27 -20.45 12.50 8.20
C GLY A 27 -21.76 13.25 8.37
N ARG A 28 -22.63 12.72 9.24
CA ARG A 28 -23.86 13.38 9.67
C ARG A 28 -24.04 13.22 11.16
N LEU A 29 -24.40 14.30 11.83
CA LEU A 29 -24.82 14.28 13.23
C LEU A 29 -26.33 14.04 13.32
N ALA A 30 -26.73 13.18 14.22
CA ALA A 30 -28.13 12.95 14.58
C ALA A 30 -28.27 12.77 16.09
N ARG A 31 -29.43 13.14 16.63
CA ARG A 31 -29.78 12.87 18.03
C ARG A 31 -30.85 11.78 18.08
N VAL A 32 -30.53 10.65 18.69
CA VAL A 32 -31.41 9.47 18.77
C VAL A 32 -31.55 9.08 20.24
N GLY A 33 -32.78 9.05 20.77
CA GLY A 33 -33.03 8.68 22.17
C GLY A 33 -32.32 9.57 23.19
N GLY A 34 -32.02 10.83 22.85
CA GLY A 34 -31.29 11.77 23.70
C GLY A 34 -29.77 11.75 23.55
N GLN A 35 -29.21 10.74 22.86
CA GLN A 35 -27.78 10.58 22.61
C GLN A 35 -27.36 11.20 21.27
N ASN A 36 -26.23 11.90 21.24
CA ASN A 36 -25.66 12.44 20.01
C ASN A 36 -24.83 11.36 19.29
N ILE A 37 -25.08 11.21 17.99
CA ILE A 37 -24.52 10.15 17.17
C ILE A 37 -23.95 10.75 15.88
N LEU A 38 -22.68 10.47 15.60
CA LEU A 38 -22.06 10.75 14.31
C LEU A 38 -22.07 9.49 13.44
N PHE A 39 -22.63 9.62 12.26
CA PHE A 39 -22.57 8.61 11.20
C PHE A 39 -21.52 9.00 10.17
N GLY A 40 -20.58 8.11 9.85
CA GLY A 40 -19.61 8.28 8.78
C GLY A 40 -20.02 7.51 7.52
N SER A 41 -20.09 8.19 6.37
CA SER A 41 -20.37 7.55 5.08
C SER A 41 -19.23 6.60 4.69
N SER A 42 -18.00 7.07 4.89
CA SER A 42 -16.75 6.35 4.65
C SER A 42 -16.55 5.27 5.72
N GLY A 43 -17.10 4.08 5.46
CA GLY A 43 -16.98 2.91 6.34
C GLY A 43 -18.26 2.52 7.10
N GLN A 44 -19.38 3.23 6.88
CA GLN A 44 -20.69 2.93 7.49
C GLN A 44 -20.61 2.77 9.02
N ALA A 45 -19.81 3.63 9.66
CA ALA A 45 -19.54 3.57 11.09
C ALA A 45 -20.43 4.55 11.87
N ILE A 46 -20.74 4.18 13.11
CA ILE A 46 -21.57 4.96 14.04
C ILE A 46 -20.75 5.24 15.30
N PHE A 47 -20.67 6.50 15.70
CA PHE A 47 -19.93 6.95 16.87
C PHE A 47 -20.85 7.70 17.83
N ALA A 48 -20.86 7.27 19.09
CA ALA A 48 -21.47 8.05 20.15
C ALA A 48 -20.56 9.24 20.51
N VAL A 49 -21.11 10.44 20.56
CA VAL A 49 -20.38 11.66 20.94
C VAL A 49 -21.05 12.36 22.11
N ASN A 50 -20.25 13.08 22.91
CA ASN A 50 -20.76 13.93 23.99
C ASN A 50 -21.30 15.26 23.43
N ASP A 51 -21.93 16.07 24.29
CA ASP A 51 -22.53 17.34 23.87
C ASP A 51 -21.48 18.33 23.33
N THR A 52 -20.31 18.43 23.97
CA THR A 52 -19.22 19.31 23.50
C THR A 52 -18.75 18.95 22.09
N ALA A 53 -18.59 17.67 21.78
CA ALA A 53 -18.20 17.21 20.45
C ALA A 53 -19.32 17.44 19.42
N ALA A 54 -20.60 17.33 19.81
CA ALA A 54 -21.72 17.67 18.95
C ALA A 54 -21.76 19.17 18.63
N ASP A 55 -21.52 20.04 19.62
CA ASP A 55 -21.46 21.49 19.42
C ASP A 55 -20.29 21.91 18.51
N ILE A 56 -19.12 21.30 18.71
CA ILE A 56 -17.97 21.48 17.81
C ILE A 56 -18.34 21.05 16.39
N TRP A 57 -19.00 19.89 16.23
CA TRP A 57 -19.39 19.37 14.92
C TRP A 57 -20.31 20.33 14.18
N CYS A 58 -21.37 20.81 14.84
CA CYS A 58 -22.31 21.78 14.27
C CYS A 58 -21.57 23.04 13.83
N SER A 59 -20.66 23.55 14.65
CA SER A 59 -19.88 24.76 14.31
C SER A 59 -18.96 24.55 13.10
N VAL A 60 -18.37 23.36 12.96
CA VAL A 60 -17.57 22.98 11.78
C VAL A 60 -18.46 22.87 10.53
N GLU A 61 -19.67 22.32 10.67
CA GLU A 61 -20.66 22.22 9.58
C GLU A 61 -21.17 23.57 9.10
N GLU A 62 -21.27 24.54 10.00
CA GLU A 62 -21.55 25.94 9.70
C GLU A 62 -20.35 26.68 9.07
N GLY A 63 -19.19 26.03 8.96
CA GLY A 63 -17.98 26.59 8.36
C GLY A 63 -17.23 27.55 9.29
N MET A 64 -17.42 27.45 10.61
CA MET A 64 -16.64 28.24 11.56
C MET A 64 -15.18 27.76 11.59
N PRO A 65 -14.19 28.66 11.60
CA PRO A 65 -12.80 28.27 11.74
C PRO A 65 -12.54 27.69 13.14
N PRO A 66 -11.63 26.70 13.28
CA PRO A 66 -11.35 26.05 14.57
C PRO A 66 -11.03 27.03 15.71
N SER A 67 -10.31 28.12 15.40
CA SER A 67 -9.97 29.17 16.38
C SER A 67 -11.19 29.95 16.89
N ALA A 68 -12.22 30.14 16.06
CA ALA A 68 -13.48 30.77 16.48
C ALA A 68 -14.34 29.82 17.31
N ILE A 69 -14.38 28.53 16.95
CA ILE A 69 -15.05 27.50 17.76
C ILE A 69 -14.43 27.44 19.16
N ALA A 70 -13.09 27.40 19.24
CA ALA A 70 -12.38 27.40 20.51
C ALA A 70 -12.63 28.67 21.33
N PHE A 71 -12.78 29.83 20.66
CA PHE A 71 -13.13 31.08 21.31
C PHE A 71 -14.54 31.03 21.94
N GLU A 72 -15.54 30.54 21.21
CA GLU A 72 -16.91 30.41 21.73
C GLU A 72 -17.00 29.42 22.91
N ILE A 73 -16.30 28.29 22.83
CA ILE A 73 -16.19 27.35 23.96
C ILE A 73 -15.56 28.02 25.19
N ALA A 74 -14.51 28.82 25.00
CA ALA A 74 -13.86 29.53 26.09
C ALA A 74 -14.78 30.58 26.77
N ARG A 75 -15.69 31.21 26.00
CA ARG A 75 -16.70 32.13 26.57
C ARG A 75 -17.68 31.42 27.51
N GLY A 76 -17.87 30.11 27.34
CA GLY A 76 -18.65 29.26 28.24
C GLY A 76 -17.99 28.97 29.59
N GLY A 77 -16.80 29.53 29.86
CA GLY A 77 -16.09 29.40 31.13
C GLY A 77 -14.97 28.35 31.14
N ILE A 78 -14.65 27.77 29.99
CA ILE A 78 -13.51 26.85 29.82
C ILE A 78 -12.24 27.65 29.54
N ASP A 79 -11.09 27.20 30.07
CA ASP A 79 -9.80 27.81 29.75
C ASP A 79 -9.53 27.80 28.24
N ARG A 80 -8.95 28.89 27.71
CA ARG A 80 -8.75 29.05 26.26
C ARG A 80 -7.82 27.99 25.67
N HIS A 81 -6.77 27.59 26.39
CA HIS A 81 -5.87 26.55 25.91
C HIS A 81 -6.56 25.18 25.93
N GLU A 82 -7.39 24.93 26.93
CA GLU A 82 -8.21 23.72 27.01
C GLU A 82 -9.27 23.65 25.90
N ALA A 83 -10.00 24.74 25.64
CA ALA A 83 -10.96 24.83 24.56
C ALA A 83 -10.30 24.54 23.19
N ASN A 84 -9.11 25.12 22.96
CA ASN A 84 -8.35 24.83 21.74
C ASN A 84 -7.95 23.35 21.64
N ARG A 85 -7.53 22.73 22.76
CA ARG A 85 -7.21 21.29 22.79
C ARG A 85 -8.42 20.43 22.44
N TYR A 86 -9.62 20.78 22.93
CA TYR A 86 -10.84 20.02 22.60
C TYR A 86 -11.19 20.08 21.12
N VAL A 87 -11.13 21.28 20.52
CA VAL A 87 -11.42 21.45 19.08
C VAL A 87 -10.40 20.70 18.23
N GLU A 88 -9.11 20.87 18.51
CA GLU A 88 -8.05 20.21 17.76
C GLU A 88 -8.10 18.68 17.89
N ALA A 89 -8.33 18.15 19.10
CA ALA A 89 -8.48 16.72 19.32
C ALA A 89 -9.70 16.13 18.61
N ALA A 90 -10.84 16.84 18.63
CA ALA A 90 -12.05 16.40 17.92
C ALA A 90 -11.81 16.33 16.40
N LEU A 91 -11.19 17.36 15.82
CA LEU A 91 -10.87 17.40 14.39
C LEU A 91 -9.86 16.31 13.99
N GLU A 92 -8.80 16.11 14.77
CA GLU A 92 -7.83 15.02 14.55
C GLU A 92 -8.49 13.64 14.59
N ASP A 93 -9.37 13.42 15.57
CA ASP A 93 -10.11 12.16 15.71
C ASP A 93 -11.07 11.94 14.54
N TRP A 94 -11.83 12.96 14.13
CA TRP A 94 -12.77 12.87 13.03
C TRP A 94 -12.08 12.67 11.68
N GLU A 95 -10.95 13.33 11.45
CA GLU A 95 -10.15 13.11 10.24
C GLU A 95 -9.54 11.71 10.21
N ARG A 96 -9.10 11.21 11.37
CA ARG A 96 -8.65 9.82 11.51
C ARG A 96 -9.75 8.81 11.22
N LEU A 97 -10.98 9.12 11.59
CA LEU A 97 -12.16 8.29 11.36
C LEU A 97 -12.78 8.51 9.97
N GLY A 98 -12.24 9.42 9.15
CA GLY A 98 -12.78 9.74 7.83
C GLY A 98 -14.13 10.46 7.85
N LEU A 99 -14.48 11.10 8.97
CA LEU A 99 -15.70 11.90 9.12
C LEU A 99 -15.53 13.31 8.54
N ILE A 100 -14.29 13.79 8.49
CA ILE A 100 -13.90 15.02 7.80
C ILE A 100 -12.63 14.75 6.98
N ARG A 101 -12.40 15.58 5.96
CA ARG A 101 -11.17 15.54 5.14
C ARG A 101 -10.80 16.95 4.66
N PRO A 102 -9.53 17.20 4.31
CA PRO A 102 -9.16 18.43 3.64
C PRO A 102 -9.77 18.47 2.24
N ARG A 103 -10.11 19.67 1.78
CA ARG A 103 -10.40 19.93 0.37
C ARG A 103 -9.19 19.61 -0.48
N ALA A 104 -9.46 19.24 -1.73
CA ALA A 104 -8.42 19.09 -2.71
C ALA A 104 -7.64 20.41 -2.83
N PRO A 105 -6.31 20.36 -2.88
CA PRO A 105 -5.51 21.55 -3.13
C PRO A 105 -5.92 22.16 -4.48
N LEU A 106 -6.32 23.44 -4.44
CA LEU A 106 -6.88 24.17 -5.59
C LEU A 106 -5.82 24.53 -6.65
N SER A 107 -4.54 24.40 -6.31
CA SER A 107 -3.42 24.71 -7.19
C SER A 107 -2.54 23.48 -7.35
N PRO A 108 -1.96 23.27 -8.55
CA PRO A 108 -1.00 22.21 -8.75
C PRO A 108 0.15 22.37 -7.75
N PRO A 109 0.72 21.25 -7.25
CA PRO A 109 1.79 21.29 -6.27
C PRO A 109 2.95 22.16 -6.77
N SER A 110 3.37 23.12 -5.93
CA SER A 110 4.54 23.95 -6.24
C SER A 110 5.78 23.05 -6.36
N ALA A 111 6.66 23.35 -7.31
CA ALA A 111 7.90 22.59 -7.49
C ALA A 111 8.88 22.71 -6.31
N TYR A 112 8.68 23.69 -5.44
CA TYR A 112 9.52 23.93 -4.25
C TYR A 112 9.06 23.10 -3.04
N ASP A 113 7.76 22.85 -2.91
CA ASP A 113 7.19 22.15 -1.75
C ASP A 113 6.96 20.66 -2.00
N HIS A 114 7.05 20.21 -3.26
CA HIS A 114 6.77 18.84 -3.65
C HIS A 114 7.91 18.20 -4.43
N VAL A 115 8.06 16.89 -4.23
CA VAL A 115 8.90 16.02 -5.05
C VAL A 115 7.98 15.17 -5.90
N SER A 116 8.11 15.29 -7.21
CA SER A 116 7.34 14.48 -8.17
C SER A 116 8.20 13.37 -8.75
N ARG A 117 7.62 12.16 -8.87
CA ARG A 117 8.20 11.04 -9.61
C ARG A 117 7.15 10.41 -10.51
N VAL A 118 7.60 9.89 -11.65
CA VAL A 118 6.77 9.06 -12.52
C VAL A 118 7.24 7.63 -12.37
N VAL A 119 6.30 6.73 -12.06
CA VAL A 119 6.55 5.29 -12.01
C VAL A 119 5.85 4.61 -13.19
N ALA A 120 6.49 3.60 -13.76
CA ALA A 120 5.92 2.76 -14.81
C ALA A 120 5.68 1.35 -14.29
N ILE A 121 4.44 0.87 -14.37
CA ILE A 121 4.09 -0.49 -13.98
C ILE A 121 2.89 -0.99 -14.78
N ALA A 122 2.98 -2.22 -15.30
CA ALA A 122 1.95 -2.84 -16.13
C ALA A 122 1.48 -1.97 -17.32
N GLY A 123 2.38 -1.16 -17.88
CA GLY A 123 2.09 -0.26 -19.01
C GLY A 123 1.46 1.09 -18.64
N LEU A 124 1.17 1.32 -17.35
CA LEU A 124 0.67 2.62 -16.85
C LEU A 124 1.83 3.49 -16.38
N HIS A 125 1.80 4.77 -16.75
CA HIS A 125 2.66 5.82 -16.21
C HIS A 125 1.90 6.62 -15.16
N ILE A 126 2.31 6.53 -13.90
CA ILE A 126 1.63 7.16 -12.78
C ILE A 126 2.54 8.21 -12.19
N ARG A 127 2.12 9.48 -12.20
CA ARG A 127 2.82 10.58 -11.55
C ARG A 127 2.40 10.66 -10.09
N ILE A 128 3.36 10.62 -9.18
CA ILE A 128 3.13 10.77 -7.74
C ILE A 128 3.83 12.05 -7.28
N ALA A 129 3.05 13.01 -6.79
CA ALA A 129 3.53 14.24 -6.18
C ALA A 129 3.50 14.11 -4.66
N TYR A 130 4.68 14.06 -4.03
CA TYR A 130 4.86 13.95 -2.59
C TYR A 130 5.13 15.32 -1.98
N PRO A 131 4.59 15.66 -0.80
CA PRO A 131 5.12 16.76 0.00
C PRO A 131 6.59 16.49 0.30
N ALA A 132 7.47 17.48 0.09
CA ALA A 132 8.91 17.28 0.19
C ALA A 132 9.35 16.74 1.56
N ALA A 133 8.67 17.18 2.64
CA ALA A 133 8.91 16.72 4.01
C ALA A 133 8.61 15.22 4.23
N TRP A 134 7.73 14.62 3.41
CA TRP A 134 7.26 13.24 3.56
C TRP A 134 7.61 12.34 2.37
N ALA A 135 8.30 12.88 1.37
CA ALA A 135 8.75 12.13 0.20
C ALA A 135 9.68 10.97 0.61
N PHE A 136 10.62 11.22 1.53
CA PHE A 136 11.48 10.19 2.10
C PHE A 136 10.93 9.70 3.45
N PRO A 137 11.00 8.38 3.74
CA PRO A 137 11.60 7.33 2.92
C PRO A 137 10.67 6.70 1.88
N ALA A 138 9.42 7.16 1.74
CA ALA A 138 8.41 6.47 0.94
C ALA A 138 8.76 6.31 -0.55
N ILE A 139 9.32 7.35 -1.16
CA ILE A 139 9.79 7.35 -2.56
C ILE A 139 10.79 6.22 -2.85
N ALA A 140 11.63 5.84 -1.88
CA ALA A 140 12.65 4.82 -2.06
C ALA A 140 12.06 3.41 -2.30
N VAL A 141 10.82 3.16 -1.84
CA VAL A 141 10.12 1.89 -2.01
C VAL A 141 9.74 1.62 -3.48
N PHE A 142 9.60 2.68 -4.28
CA PHE A 142 9.17 2.61 -5.68
C PHE A 142 10.27 2.99 -6.67
N ARG A 143 11.50 3.25 -6.18
CA ARG A 143 12.60 3.75 -7.01
C ARG A 143 12.90 2.88 -8.23
N HIS A 144 12.81 1.57 -8.10
CA HIS A 144 13.04 0.63 -9.20
C HIS A 144 11.96 0.65 -10.28
N LEU A 145 10.84 1.33 -10.04
CA LEU A 145 9.78 1.58 -11.02
C LEU A 145 9.87 2.98 -11.64
N GLU A 146 10.75 3.85 -11.13
CA GLU A 146 10.87 5.23 -11.62
C GLU A 146 11.36 5.26 -13.08
N VAL A 147 10.69 6.09 -13.89
CA VAL A 147 11.04 6.35 -15.29
C VAL A 147 11.19 7.84 -15.53
N GLN A 148 12.02 8.20 -16.50
CA GLN A 148 12.21 9.59 -16.93
C GLN A 148 11.25 9.88 -18.09
N THR A 149 10.09 10.44 -17.78
CA THR A 149 9.08 10.84 -18.77
C THR A 149 8.20 11.97 -18.22
N ASP A 150 7.77 12.86 -19.11
CA ASP A 150 6.82 13.93 -18.79
C ASP A 150 5.36 13.51 -19.02
N ALA A 151 5.11 12.36 -19.66
CA ALA A 151 3.78 11.81 -19.85
C ALA A 151 3.36 10.98 -18.63
N ALA A 152 2.14 11.20 -18.15
CA ALA A 152 1.52 10.39 -17.11
C ALA A 152 0.05 10.18 -17.44
N ASP A 153 -0.41 8.94 -17.29
CA ASP A 153 -1.80 8.53 -17.51
C ASP A 153 -2.66 8.90 -16.29
N ILE A 154 -2.07 8.88 -15.09
CA ILE A 154 -2.74 9.15 -13.80
C ILE A 154 -1.89 10.10 -12.96
N LEU A 155 -2.54 11.08 -12.32
CA LEU A 155 -1.92 11.96 -11.34
C LEU A 155 -2.40 11.63 -9.92
N LEU A 156 -1.45 11.23 -9.08
CA LEU A 156 -1.62 11.06 -7.65
C LEU A 156 -0.96 12.22 -6.92
N HIS A 157 -1.74 12.93 -6.11
CA HIS A 157 -1.25 14.03 -5.28
C HIS A 157 -1.41 13.68 -3.81
N LEU A 158 -0.31 13.78 -3.06
CA LEU A 158 -0.29 13.63 -1.62
C LEU A 158 -0.24 15.01 -0.98
N ALA A 159 -1.09 15.24 0.02
CA ALA A 159 -1.06 16.45 0.85
C ALA A 159 -0.99 16.07 2.33
N GLU A 160 -0.20 16.80 3.10
CA GLU A 160 -0.21 16.66 4.56
C GLU A 160 -1.21 17.61 5.17
N HIS A 161 -2.00 17.10 6.11
CA HIS A 161 -2.91 17.87 6.92
C HIS A 161 -3.07 17.20 8.29
N ARG A 162 -2.87 17.96 9.37
CA ARG A 162 -3.01 17.50 10.77
C ARG A 162 -2.27 16.18 11.07
N GLY A 163 -1.04 16.06 10.58
CA GLY A 163 -0.17 14.90 10.81
C GLY A 163 -0.54 13.66 10.01
N ARG A 164 -1.51 13.76 9.08
CA ARG A 164 -1.92 12.68 8.18
C ARG A 164 -1.58 13.03 6.74
N ILE A 165 -1.38 11.99 5.93
CA ILE A 165 -1.15 12.12 4.50
C ILE A 165 -2.42 11.71 3.76
N HIS A 166 -2.96 12.63 2.97
CA HIS A 166 -4.15 12.46 2.17
C HIS A 166 -3.76 12.21 0.73
N LEU A 167 -4.33 11.17 0.13
CA LEU A 167 -4.15 10.83 -1.27
C LEU A 167 -5.33 11.36 -2.08
N PHE A 168 -5.00 12.07 -3.15
CA PHE A 168 -5.92 12.53 -4.17
C PHE A 168 -5.55 11.92 -5.52
N ARG A 169 -6.56 11.57 -6.31
CA ARG A 169 -6.44 11.20 -7.73
C ARG A 169 -7.20 12.24 -8.54
N ASP A 170 -6.51 12.94 -9.44
CA ASP A 170 -7.14 13.98 -10.29
C ASP A 170 -7.99 15.01 -9.52
N SER A 171 -7.59 15.34 -8.28
CA SER A 171 -8.28 16.19 -7.30
C SER A 171 -9.41 15.54 -6.50
N ASP A 172 -9.81 14.31 -6.80
CA ASP A 172 -10.73 13.55 -5.97
C ASP A 172 -9.99 12.90 -4.79
N TRP A 173 -10.52 13.06 -3.59
CA TRP A 173 -9.95 12.43 -2.40
C TRP A 173 -10.23 10.93 -2.43
N ILE A 174 -9.19 10.12 -2.19
CA ILE A 174 -9.27 8.66 -2.21
C ILE A 174 -9.24 8.09 -0.80
N GLN A 175 -8.20 8.43 -0.02
CA GLN A 175 -7.99 7.93 1.34
C GLN A 175 -6.96 8.76 2.11
N SER A 176 -6.80 8.49 3.40
CA SER A 176 -5.73 9.06 4.23
C SER A 176 -5.01 7.99 5.05
N CYS A 177 -3.77 8.27 5.46
CA CYS A 177 -2.96 7.36 6.26
C CYS A 177 -1.99 8.12 7.17
N SER A 178 -1.41 7.45 8.16
CA SER A 178 -0.26 8.01 8.87
C SER A 178 1.00 7.96 8.01
N PRO A 179 2.01 8.82 8.26
CA PRO A 179 3.22 8.84 7.45
C PRO A 179 3.99 7.50 7.36
N ASP A 180 3.96 6.69 8.42
CA ASP A 180 4.59 5.37 8.46
C ASP A 180 3.79 4.28 7.72
N GLU A 181 2.59 4.59 7.25
CA GLU A 181 1.75 3.71 6.40
C GLU A 181 1.82 4.10 4.92
N LEU A 182 2.38 5.27 4.60
CA LEU A 182 2.36 5.87 3.26
C LEU A 182 2.77 4.92 2.11
N PRO A 183 3.88 4.17 2.19
CA PRO A 183 4.24 3.28 1.08
C PRO A 183 3.31 2.09 0.94
N VAL A 184 2.71 1.63 2.04
CA VAL A 184 1.73 0.53 2.00
C VAL A 184 0.44 1.02 1.34
N MET A 185 -0.03 2.20 1.73
CA MET A 185 -1.20 2.86 1.15
C MET A 185 -1.00 3.11 -0.35
N LEU A 186 0.14 3.69 -0.75
CA LEU A 186 0.48 3.93 -2.16
C LEU A 186 0.58 2.64 -2.96
N LYS A 187 1.29 1.61 -2.46
CA LYS A 187 1.37 0.31 -3.15
C LYS A 187 -0.04 -0.26 -3.39
N GLY A 188 -0.91 -0.20 -2.38
CA GLY A 188 -2.29 -0.65 -2.49
C GLY A 188 -3.07 0.09 -3.57
N HIS A 189 -2.96 1.42 -3.59
CA HIS A 189 -3.64 2.23 -4.60
C HIS A 189 -3.08 2.04 -6.01
N LEU A 190 -1.77 1.95 -6.18
CA LEU A 190 -1.15 1.62 -7.48
C LEU A 190 -1.64 0.26 -7.99
N LEU A 191 -1.79 -0.73 -7.09
CA LEU A 191 -2.37 -2.02 -7.46
C LEU A 191 -3.84 -1.87 -7.91
N THR A 192 -4.64 -1.07 -7.20
CA THR A 192 -6.03 -0.76 -7.62
C THR A 192 -6.07 -0.17 -9.03
N GLU A 193 -5.25 0.84 -9.32
CA GLU A 193 -5.18 1.46 -10.65
C GLU A 193 -4.82 0.45 -11.74
N ILE A 194 -3.85 -0.44 -11.49
CA ILE A 194 -3.48 -1.51 -12.42
C ILE A 194 -4.63 -2.50 -12.63
N LEU A 195 -5.33 -2.89 -11.56
CA LEU A 195 -6.42 -3.85 -11.68
C LEU A 195 -7.67 -3.26 -12.35
N GLU A 196 -7.90 -1.96 -12.24
CA GLU A 196 -9.03 -1.26 -12.86
C GLU A 196 -8.78 -0.88 -14.33
N HIS A 197 -7.53 -0.57 -14.68
CA HIS A 197 -7.19 -0.03 -16.01
C HIS A 197 -6.24 -0.93 -16.83
N GLY A 198 -5.67 -1.96 -16.24
CA GLY A 198 -4.72 -2.85 -16.90
C GLY A 198 -5.39 -3.83 -17.87
N ALA A 199 -4.64 -4.23 -18.91
CA ALA A 199 -5.04 -5.27 -19.84
C ALA A 199 -4.54 -6.64 -19.36
N TYR A 200 -5.43 -7.43 -18.77
CA TYR A 200 -5.16 -8.79 -18.31
C TYR A 200 -6.46 -9.63 -18.30
N GLU A 201 -6.31 -10.96 -18.32
CA GLU A 201 -7.44 -11.89 -18.20
C GLU A 201 -7.68 -12.25 -16.73
N LEU A 202 -6.60 -12.51 -15.99
CA LEU A 202 -6.67 -12.88 -14.58
C LEU A 202 -5.48 -12.36 -13.79
N ALA A 203 -5.72 -11.78 -12.62
CA ALA A 203 -4.69 -11.47 -11.64
C ALA A 203 -4.69 -12.57 -10.58
N VAL A 204 -3.53 -13.21 -10.35
CA VAL A 204 -3.41 -14.27 -9.32
C VAL A 204 -2.55 -13.79 -8.15
N HIS A 205 -2.96 -14.10 -6.93
CA HIS A 205 -2.17 -13.85 -5.72
C HIS A 205 -1.03 -14.87 -5.56
N ALA A 206 -0.08 -14.81 -6.49
CA ALA A 206 1.09 -15.67 -6.55
C ALA A 206 2.36 -14.83 -6.74
N ALA A 207 3.42 -15.22 -6.05
CA ALA A 207 4.75 -14.71 -6.35
C ALA A 207 5.23 -15.38 -7.65
N ALA A 208 5.99 -14.64 -8.46
CA ALA A 208 6.53 -15.11 -9.72
C ALA A 208 8.04 -14.88 -9.78
N LEU A 209 8.76 -15.94 -10.14
CA LEU A 209 10.20 -15.94 -10.30
C LEU A 209 10.56 -16.53 -11.67
N LEU A 210 11.50 -15.92 -12.37
CA LEU A 210 12.01 -16.44 -13.63
C LEU A 210 13.15 -17.44 -13.33
N GLY A 211 12.90 -18.72 -13.65
CA GLY A 211 13.89 -19.80 -13.62
C GLY A 211 14.21 -20.25 -15.05
N ARG A 212 15.51 -20.23 -15.44
CA ARG A 212 15.92 -20.35 -16.86
C ARG A 212 15.10 -19.39 -17.75
N GLU A 213 14.16 -19.92 -18.54
CA GLU A 213 13.31 -19.18 -19.48
C GLU A 213 11.82 -19.22 -19.12
N ARG A 214 11.44 -19.88 -18.02
CA ARG A 214 10.04 -20.07 -17.63
C ARG A 214 9.77 -19.58 -16.22
N VAL A 215 8.53 -19.18 -15.97
CA VAL A 215 8.12 -18.67 -14.66
C VAL A 215 7.76 -19.81 -13.71
N VAL A 216 8.25 -19.68 -12.48
CA VAL A 216 7.84 -20.45 -11.32
C VAL A 216 6.86 -19.60 -10.53
N LEU A 217 5.61 -20.07 -10.41
CA LEU A 217 4.59 -19.45 -9.57
C LEU A 217 4.60 -20.10 -8.19
N LEU A 218 4.70 -19.28 -7.14
CA LEU A 218 4.54 -19.71 -5.76
C LEU A 218 3.15 -19.31 -5.26
N CYS A 219 2.33 -20.31 -4.97
CA CYS A 219 0.96 -20.14 -4.48
C CYS A 219 0.87 -20.59 -3.03
N GLY A 220 0.03 -19.95 -2.24
CA GLY A 220 -0.19 -20.35 -0.86
C GLY A 220 -0.95 -19.31 -0.07
N ASN A 221 -1.57 -19.76 1.02
CA ASN A 221 -2.33 -18.89 1.91
C ASN A 221 -1.47 -17.76 2.48
N PRO A 222 -2.09 -16.64 2.92
CA PRO A 222 -1.38 -15.61 3.66
C PRO A 222 -0.59 -16.21 4.84
N GLY A 223 0.73 -15.97 4.87
CA GLY A 223 1.61 -16.54 5.90
C GLY A 223 2.29 -17.85 5.54
N ALA A 224 1.99 -18.47 4.39
CA ALA A 224 2.66 -19.69 3.91
C ALA A 224 4.16 -19.51 3.54
N GLY A 225 4.69 -18.29 3.67
CA GLY A 225 6.10 -17.99 3.44
C GLY A 225 6.45 -17.55 2.02
N LYS A 226 5.48 -17.22 1.15
CA LYS A 226 5.70 -16.76 -0.23
C LYS A 226 6.81 -15.71 -0.32
N THR A 227 6.62 -14.56 0.32
CA THR A 227 7.60 -13.47 0.36
C THR A 227 8.98 -13.88 0.84
N THR A 228 9.05 -14.69 1.89
CA THR A 228 10.32 -15.14 2.44
C THR A 228 11.06 -16.06 1.46
N LEU A 229 10.35 -17.02 0.86
CA LEU A 229 10.90 -17.95 -0.11
C LEU A 229 11.26 -17.26 -1.44
N THR A 230 10.45 -16.28 -1.87
CA THR A 230 10.77 -15.42 -3.03
C THR A 230 12.13 -14.77 -2.86
N MET A 231 12.39 -14.13 -1.71
CA MET A 231 13.68 -13.48 -1.45
C MET A 231 14.84 -14.48 -1.42
N ALA A 232 14.65 -15.66 -0.86
CA ALA A 232 15.68 -16.71 -0.85
C ALA A 232 15.99 -17.24 -2.26
N LEU A 233 14.97 -17.41 -3.11
CA LEU A 233 15.15 -17.84 -4.51
C LEU A 233 15.82 -16.76 -5.36
N VAL A 234 15.50 -15.48 -5.15
CA VAL A 234 16.21 -14.37 -5.79
C VAL A 234 17.68 -14.38 -5.41
N HIS A 235 17.99 -14.56 -4.12
CA HIS A 235 19.37 -14.71 -3.66
C HIS A 235 20.08 -15.90 -4.33
N ALA A 236 19.37 -17.01 -4.55
CA ALA A 236 19.87 -18.16 -5.28
C ALA A 236 20.01 -17.94 -6.80
N GLY A 237 19.65 -16.77 -7.33
CA GLY A 237 19.84 -16.37 -8.72
C GLY A 237 18.64 -16.59 -9.64
N PHE A 238 17.43 -16.75 -9.09
CA PHE A 238 16.20 -16.61 -9.87
C PHE A 238 15.93 -15.11 -10.15
N GLY A 239 15.33 -14.80 -11.29
CA GLY A 239 14.91 -13.44 -11.61
C GLY A 239 13.63 -13.07 -10.85
N PHE A 240 13.60 -11.95 -10.13
CA PHE A 240 12.38 -11.50 -9.46
C PHE A 240 11.37 -10.92 -10.46
N ALA A 241 10.16 -11.48 -10.55
CA ALA A 241 9.09 -10.90 -11.37
C ALA A 241 7.98 -10.28 -10.51
N ALA A 242 7.53 -10.99 -9.47
CA ALA A 242 6.52 -10.49 -8.52
C ALA A 242 6.59 -11.20 -7.17
N ASP A 243 6.09 -10.52 -6.13
CA ASP A 243 5.89 -11.12 -4.81
C ASP A 243 4.41 -11.40 -4.47
N ASP A 244 3.54 -10.55 -4.99
CA ASP A 244 2.16 -10.41 -4.48
C ASP A 244 1.13 -10.77 -5.54
N VAL A 245 1.25 -10.15 -6.72
CA VAL A 245 0.30 -10.29 -7.81
C VAL A 245 1.05 -10.55 -9.10
N THR A 246 0.59 -11.56 -9.83
CA THR A 246 1.04 -11.89 -11.18
C THR A 246 -0.16 -11.81 -12.11
N LEU A 247 -0.03 -11.09 -13.22
CA LEU A 247 -1.06 -10.96 -14.24
C LEU A 247 -0.91 -12.06 -15.28
N LEU A 248 -2.04 -12.60 -15.74
CA LEU A 248 -2.14 -13.61 -16.79
C LEU A 248 -2.93 -13.03 -17.96
N ASP A 249 -2.47 -13.30 -19.17
CA ASP A 249 -3.23 -13.01 -20.39
C ASP A 249 -4.08 -14.21 -20.83
N SER A 250 -4.92 -14.01 -21.85
CA SER A 250 -5.80 -15.06 -22.40
C SER A 250 -5.05 -16.21 -23.10
N LYS A 251 -3.75 -16.05 -23.35
CA LYS A 251 -2.86 -17.08 -23.90
C LYS A 251 -2.19 -17.92 -22.79
N GLY A 252 -2.35 -17.55 -21.52
CA GLY A 252 -1.71 -18.20 -20.39
C GLY A 252 -0.25 -17.77 -20.19
N LEU A 253 0.17 -16.65 -20.78
CA LEU A 253 1.44 -16.01 -20.47
C LEU A 253 1.27 -15.14 -19.22
N CYS A 254 2.35 -14.97 -18.47
CA CYS A 254 2.32 -14.22 -17.23
C CYS A 254 3.31 -13.05 -17.24
N VAL A 255 2.91 -11.96 -16.57
CA VAL A 255 3.73 -10.78 -16.29
C VAL A 255 3.62 -10.51 -14.80
N GLY A 256 4.74 -10.48 -14.10
CA GLY A 256 4.78 -10.15 -12.68
C GLY A 256 4.61 -8.64 -12.45
N LEU A 257 3.90 -8.24 -11.38
CA LEU A 257 3.93 -6.86 -10.89
C LEU A 257 5.12 -6.69 -9.93
N PRO A 258 6.19 -5.96 -10.31
CA PRO A 258 7.45 -5.96 -9.59
C PRO A 258 7.43 -5.02 -8.38
N PHE A 259 6.34 -4.95 -7.63
CA PHE A 259 6.31 -4.20 -6.37
C PHE A 259 7.33 -4.76 -5.37
N ALA A 260 7.96 -3.86 -4.61
CA ALA A 260 8.87 -4.28 -3.55
C ALA A 260 8.15 -5.25 -2.56
N PRO A 261 8.74 -6.42 -2.28
CA PRO A 261 8.28 -7.37 -1.26
C PRO A 261 8.13 -6.71 0.12
N ALA A 262 6.93 -6.78 0.70
CA ALA A 262 6.62 -6.23 2.03
C ALA A 262 6.91 -7.28 3.12
N VAL A 263 8.17 -7.37 3.55
CA VAL A 263 8.62 -8.38 4.52
C VAL A 263 8.14 -8.04 5.92
N LYS A 264 7.32 -8.92 6.50
CA LYS A 264 6.79 -8.81 7.87
C LYS A 264 7.88 -9.04 8.90
N ALA A 265 7.77 -8.36 10.05
CA ALA A 265 8.76 -8.42 11.14
C ALA A 265 9.17 -9.83 11.57
N GLY A 266 8.23 -10.78 11.65
CA GLY A 266 8.52 -12.17 12.01
C GLY A 266 9.40 -12.92 11.00
N ALA A 267 9.57 -12.41 9.78
CA ALA A 267 10.42 -13.00 8.75
C ALA A 267 11.78 -12.30 8.62
N TRP A 268 12.05 -11.18 9.30
CA TRP A 268 13.34 -10.48 9.18
C TRP A 268 14.53 -11.35 9.60
N PRO A 269 14.50 -12.11 10.71
CA PRO A 269 15.64 -12.96 11.08
C PRO A 269 15.91 -14.05 10.04
N LEU A 270 14.85 -14.57 9.40
CA LEU A 270 14.96 -15.57 8.34
C LEU A 270 15.58 -15.01 7.06
N LEU A 271 15.55 -13.69 6.86
CA LEU A 271 16.06 -13.02 5.67
C LEU A 271 17.40 -12.32 5.88
N ALA A 272 17.99 -12.37 7.07
CA ALA A 272 19.24 -11.68 7.36
C ALA A 272 20.38 -12.11 6.41
N GLU A 273 20.44 -13.40 6.07
CA GLU A 273 21.45 -13.95 5.15
C GLU A 273 21.15 -13.68 3.67
N TYR A 274 19.86 -13.61 3.29
CA TYR A 274 19.45 -13.42 1.90
C TYR A 274 19.35 -11.94 1.49
N CYS A 275 19.15 -11.04 2.46
CA CYS A 275 19.02 -9.60 2.27
C CYS A 275 19.74 -8.86 3.41
N ALA A 276 21.07 -8.75 3.31
CA ALA A 276 21.92 -8.18 4.36
C ALA A 276 21.50 -6.75 4.79
N ASP A 277 21.07 -5.94 3.82
CA ASP A 277 20.68 -4.54 4.06
C ASP A 277 19.27 -4.40 4.65
N LEU A 278 18.52 -5.49 4.83
CA LEU A 278 17.14 -5.45 5.34
C LEU A 278 17.06 -4.73 6.69
N HIS A 279 18.09 -4.86 7.54
CA HIS A 279 18.12 -4.20 8.84
C HIS A 279 18.20 -2.66 8.77
N ALA A 280 18.76 -2.12 7.69
CA ALA A 280 18.86 -0.68 7.46
C ALA A 280 17.60 -0.07 6.82
N ILE A 281 16.70 -0.90 6.28
CA ILE A 281 15.47 -0.43 5.63
C ILE A 281 14.50 0.13 6.70
N PRO A 282 13.92 1.32 6.48
CA PRO A 282 12.92 1.91 7.35
C PRO A 282 11.73 0.97 7.60
N ILE A 283 11.18 1.03 8.80
CA ILE A 283 10.02 0.22 9.19
C ILE A 283 8.75 1.01 8.85
N PHE A 284 7.85 0.35 8.14
CA PHE A 284 6.51 0.86 7.84
C PHE A 284 5.44 0.00 8.51
N ARG A 285 4.22 0.51 8.58
CA ARG A 285 3.07 -0.18 9.14
C ARG A 285 2.04 -0.51 8.08
N ARG A 286 1.43 -1.68 8.23
CA ARG A 286 0.25 -2.10 7.47
C ARG A 286 -1.02 -1.73 8.23
N PRO A 287 -2.18 -1.68 7.53
CA PRO A 287 -3.48 -1.48 8.18
C PRO A 287 -3.78 -2.47 9.33
N ASP A 288 -3.24 -3.70 9.25
CA ASP A 288 -3.33 -4.70 10.33
C ASP A 288 -2.32 -4.50 11.47
N ARG A 289 -1.72 -3.30 11.56
CA ARG A 289 -0.68 -2.87 12.51
C ARG A 289 0.61 -3.68 12.47
N ARG A 290 0.77 -4.60 11.51
CA ARG A 290 2.01 -5.35 11.37
C ARG A 290 3.10 -4.45 10.79
N ARG A 291 4.29 -4.57 11.37
CA ARG A 291 5.50 -3.89 10.89
C ARG A 291 6.07 -4.62 9.68
N VAL A 292 6.45 -3.85 8.66
CA VAL A 292 7.06 -4.35 7.44
C VAL A 292 8.29 -3.55 7.03
N ARG A 293 9.15 -4.18 6.25
CA ARG A 293 10.24 -3.54 5.51
C ARG A 293 10.11 -3.93 4.04
N PHE A 294 10.26 -2.96 3.14
CA PHE A 294 10.18 -3.20 1.71
C PHE A 294 11.56 -3.59 1.17
N ALA A 295 11.76 -4.90 0.94
CA ALA A 295 13.04 -5.44 0.50
C ALA A 295 13.15 -5.39 -1.03
N VAL A 296 13.69 -4.31 -1.59
CA VAL A 296 13.83 -4.15 -3.04
C VAL A 296 14.87 -5.17 -3.57
N PRO A 297 14.49 -6.10 -4.47
CA PRO A 297 15.41 -7.06 -5.06
C PRO A 297 16.51 -6.38 -5.87
N ARG A 298 17.70 -6.99 -5.94
CA ARG A 298 18.81 -6.48 -6.75
C ARG A 298 18.69 -6.85 -8.24
N THR A 299 18.05 -7.97 -8.51
CA THR A 299 17.90 -8.53 -9.86
C THR A 299 16.43 -8.74 -10.16
N PHE A 300 15.93 -8.09 -11.20
CA PHE A 300 14.58 -8.25 -11.71
C PHE A 300 14.60 -9.11 -12.97
N ALA A 301 13.55 -9.90 -13.16
CA ALA A 301 13.26 -10.52 -14.44
C ALA A 301 12.88 -9.43 -15.46
N PRO A 302 13.11 -9.66 -16.77
CA PRO A 302 12.60 -8.77 -17.81
C PRO A 302 11.09 -8.58 -17.68
N HIS A 303 10.61 -7.36 -17.87
CA HIS A 303 9.18 -7.05 -17.85
C HIS A 303 8.54 -7.40 -19.21
N SER A 304 8.52 -8.69 -19.51
CA SER A 304 7.92 -9.28 -20.71
C SER A 304 7.02 -10.46 -20.37
N PRO A 305 6.03 -10.82 -21.21
CA PRO A 305 5.24 -12.03 -21.00
C PRO A 305 6.10 -13.29 -21.08
N HIS A 306 5.95 -14.18 -20.09
CA HIS A 306 6.66 -15.47 -20.03
C HIS A 306 5.69 -16.63 -19.82
N SER A 307 6.02 -17.80 -20.38
CA SER A 307 5.27 -19.03 -20.11
C SER A 307 5.54 -19.53 -18.68
N VAL A 308 4.50 -20.02 -18.01
CA VAL A 308 4.64 -20.69 -16.70
C VAL A 308 5.23 -22.08 -16.91
N GLY A 309 6.34 -22.37 -16.25
CA GLY A 309 6.98 -23.69 -16.26
C GLY A 309 6.62 -24.53 -15.05
N SER A 310 6.35 -23.89 -13.91
CA SER A 310 5.98 -24.60 -12.69
C SER A 310 5.01 -23.81 -11.81
N VAL A 311 4.08 -24.53 -11.18
CA VAL A 311 3.18 -24.01 -10.15
C VAL A 311 3.46 -24.76 -8.85
N ILE A 312 3.84 -24.05 -7.80
CA ILE A 312 4.26 -24.64 -6.53
C ILE A 312 3.33 -24.16 -5.42
N LEU A 313 2.57 -25.10 -4.86
CA LEU A 313 1.72 -24.88 -3.70
C LEU A 313 2.55 -25.00 -2.42
N LEU A 314 2.62 -23.93 -1.62
CA LEU A 314 3.41 -23.89 -0.40
C LEU A 314 2.65 -24.45 0.79
N ARG A 315 3.28 -25.40 1.48
CA ARG A 315 2.85 -25.96 2.77
C ARG A 315 4.00 -25.86 3.78
N ARG A 316 4.10 -24.73 4.47
CA ARG A 316 5.10 -24.57 5.52
C ARG A 316 4.67 -25.30 6.79
N GLY A 317 5.55 -26.12 7.36
CA GLY A 317 5.33 -26.85 8.60
C GLY A 317 6.44 -26.63 9.63
N HIS A 318 6.16 -26.91 10.90
CA HIS A 318 7.18 -26.94 11.95
C HIS A 318 7.99 -28.23 11.83
N ASP A 319 9.33 -28.14 11.78
CA ASP A 319 10.26 -29.27 11.62
C ASP A 319 9.93 -30.24 10.47
N ALA A 320 9.18 -29.76 9.47
CA ALA A 320 8.80 -30.58 8.35
C ALA A 320 10.03 -30.91 7.50
N LYS A 321 10.21 -32.20 7.19
CA LYS A 321 11.19 -32.66 6.21
C LYS A 321 10.83 -32.07 4.85
N ALA A 322 11.80 -31.41 4.22
CA ALA A 322 11.58 -30.80 2.91
C ALA A 322 11.22 -31.86 1.86
N CYS A 323 10.12 -31.65 1.14
CA CYS A 323 9.73 -32.48 0.02
C CYS A 323 9.00 -31.65 -1.04
N LEU A 324 9.24 -32.02 -2.31
CA LEU A 324 8.54 -31.47 -3.46
C LEU A 324 7.83 -32.63 -4.15
N ALA A 325 6.52 -32.71 -3.99
CA ALA A 325 5.70 -33.79 -4.52
C ALA A 325 4.81 -33.28 -5.66
N PRO A 326 4.60 -34.06 -6.74
CA PRO A 326 3.66 -33.67 -7.79
C PRO A 326 2.23 -33.55 -7.21
N VAL A 327 1.45 -32.62 -7.75
CA VAL A 327 0.01 -32.49 -7.44
C VAL A 327 -0.83 -32.70 -8.68
N ASP A 328 -2.06 -33.15 -8.47
CA ASP A 328 -3.01 -33.30 -9.55
C ASP A 328 -3.43 -31.91 -10.11
N PRO A 329 -3.86 -31.84 -11.39
CA PRO A 329 -4.28 -30.59 -12.02
C PRO A 329 -5.38 -29.84 -11.26
N ALA A 330 -6.34 -30.53 -10.66
CA ALA A 330 -7.45 -29.88 -9.96
C ALA A 330 -6.98 -29.19 -8.68
N SER A 331 -6.05 -29.81 -7.93
CA SER A 331 -5.39 -29.18 -6.79
C SER A 331 -4.59 -27.94 -7.20
N ALA A 332 -3.86 -28.00 -8.32
CA ALA A 332 -3.09 -26.86 -8.82
C ALA A 332 -4.00 -25.69 -9.26
N LEU A 333 -5.08 -25.98 -9.99
CA LEU A 333 -6.10 -24.99 -10.37
C LEU A 333 -6.73 -24.34 -9.14
N ARG A 334 -7.13 -25.13 -8.13
CA ARG A 334 -7.65 -24.59 -6.86
C ARG A 334 -6.64 -23.67 -6.18
N GLY A 335 -5.36 -24.03 -6.21
CA GLY A 335 -4.28 -23.21 -5.65
C GLY A 335 -4.13 -21.86 -6.34
N LEU A 336 -4.25 -21.81 -7.67
CA LEU A 336 -4.19 -20.56 -8.45
C LEU A 336 -5.46 -19.72 -8.28
N LEU A 337 -6.63 -20.35 -8.28
CA LEU A 337 -7.92 -19.68 -8.08
C LEU A 337 -8.05 -19.11 -6.66
N ASN A 338 -7.37 -19.71 -5.68
CA ASN A 338 -7.35 -19.22 -4.31
C ASN A 338 -6.63 -17.87 -4.22
N GLY A 339 -7.39 -16.79 -4.17
CA GLY A 339 -6.88 -15.42 -4.21
C GLY A 339 -6.70 -14.86 -5.63
N ALA A 340 -7.34 -15.47 -6.63
CA ALA A 340 -7.42 -14.87 -7.97
C ALA A 340 -8.49 -13.77 -8.02
N PHE A 341 -8.26 -12.79 -8.90
CA PHE A 341 -9.14 -11.69 -9.21
C PHE A 341 -9.27 -11.55 -10.72
N ALA A 342 -10.51 -11.45 -11.21
CA ALA A 342 -10.81 -11.19 -12.61
C ALA A 342 -11.44 -9.80 -12.76
N PRO A 343 -11.20 -9.08 -13.87
CA PRO A 343 -11.96 -7.86 -14.19
C PRO A 343 -13.46 -8.16 -14.14
N GLY A 344 -14.24 -7.35 -13.41
CA GLY A 344 -15.68 -7.61 -13.21
C GLY A 344 -16.03 -8.64 -12.13
N ARG A 345 -15.04 -9.11 -11.34
CA ARG A 345 -15.16 -9.97 -10.14
C ARG A 345 -15.58 -11.43 -10.37
N GLU A 346 -16.07 -11.79 -11.56
CA GLU A 346 -16.39 -13.18 -11.91
C GLU A 346 -15.31 -13.78 -12.82
N VAL A 347 -14.90 -15.02 -12.51
CA VAL A 347 -13.98 -15.76 -13.37
C VAL A 347 -14.73 -16.18 -14.63
N THR A 348 -14.36 -15.58 -15.75
CA THR A 348 -14.94 -15.86 -17.07
C THR A 348 -14.52 -17.25 -17.57
N GLY A 349 -15.21 -17.77 -18.59
CA GLY A 349 -14.76 -18.97 -19.29
C GLY A 349 -13.35 -18.82 -19.89
N ALA A 350 -13.02 -17.63 -20.40
CA ALA A 350 -11.70 -17.33 -20.94
C ALA A 350 -10.59 -17.38 -19.86
N ALA A 351 -10.86 -16.87 -18.66
CA ALA A 351 -9.95 -16.98 -17.52
C ALA A 351 -9.74 -18.44 -17.08
N PHE A 352 -10.80 -19.25 -17.07
CA PHE A 352 -10.70 -20.68 -16.79
C PHE A 352 -9.89 -21.42 -17.87
N ASP A 353 -10.07 -21.09 -19.14
CA ASP A 353 -9.30 -21.65 -20.25
C ASP A 353 -7.82 -21.28 -20.16
N ALA A 354 -7.50 -20.04 -19.79
CA ALA A 354 -6.12 -19.60 -19.58
C ALA A 354 -5.43 -20.38 -18.46
N LEU A 355 -6.11 -20.57 -17.32
CA LEU A 355 -5.63 -21.39 -16.22
C LEU A 355 -5.45 -22.86 -16.61
N SER A 356 -6.40 -23.41 -17.38
CA SER A 356 -6.33 -24.78 -17.86
C SER A 356 -5.14 -25.00 -18.82
N LYS A 357 -4.84 -24.04 -19.70
CA LYS A 357 -3.64 -24.05 -20.55
C LYS A 357 -2.35 -24.03 -19.73
N ILE A 358 -2.29 -23.20 -18.69
CA ILE A 358 -1.14 -23.13 -17.78
C ILE A 358 -0.93 -24.48 -17.11
N ILE A 359 -1.95 -25.04 -16.48
CA ILE A 359 -1.82 -26.33 -15.77
C ILE A 359 -1.57 -27.50 -16.72
N GLY A 360 -2.05 -27.44 -17.96
CA GLY A 360 -1.78 -28.46 -18.98
C GLY A 360 -0.34 -28.45 -19.52
N SER A 361 0.42 -27.36 -19.33
CA SER A 361 1.78 -27.18 -19.88
C SER A 361 2.86 -26.99 -18.81
N ALA A 362 2.48 -26.65 -17.57
CA ALA A 362 3.36 -26.48 -16.44
C ALA A 362 3.42 -27.73 -15.55
N GLN A 363 4.54 -27.92 -14.86
CA GLN A 363 4.64 -28.90 -13.78
C GLN A 363 3.98 -28.35 -12.51
N ALA A 364 3.18 -29.14 -11.82
CA ALA A 364 2.52 -28.73 -10.59
C ALA A 364 3.06 -29.51 -9.39
N TYR A 365 3.48 -28.79 -8.35
CA TYR A 365 4.05 -29.37 -7.14
C TYR A 365 3.40 -28.83 -5.87
N CYS A 366 3.48 -29.62 -4.80
CA CYS A 366 3.31 -29.17 -3.42
C CYS A 366 4.67 -29.22 -2.74
N LEU A 367 5.12 -28.07 -2.23
CA LEU A 367 6.35 -27.96 -1.45
C LEU A 367 6.00 -27.96 0.03
N THR A 368 6.42 -29.01 0.73
CA THR A 368 6.41 -29.03 2.20
C THR A 368 7.82 -28.75 2.70
N TYR A 369 7.98 -27.78 3.61
CA TYR A 369 9.30 -27.36 4.09
C TYR A 369 9.23 -26.61 5.43
N SER A 370 10.38 -26.54 6.11
CA SER A 370 10.59 -25.74 7.32
C SER A 370 11.76 -24.76 7.15
N ARG A 371 12.88 -25.24 6.58
CA ARG A 371 14.09 -24.47 6.26
C ARG A 371 14.07 -23.91 4.83
N LEU A 372 14.61 -22.71 4.66
CA LEU A 372 14.64 -22.03 3.36
C LEU A 372 15.63 -22.68 2.39
N ASP A 373 16.82 -23.06 2.85
CA ASP A 373 17.84 -23.67 1.98
C ASP A 373 17.34 -24.96 1.32
N ASP A 374 16.73 -25.85 2.09
CA ASP A 374 16.17 -27.10 1.56
C ASP A 374 15.08 -26.85 0.52
N ALA A 375 14.23 -25.84 0.76
CA ALA A 375 13.20 -25.43 -0.19
C ALA A 375 13.79 -24.86 -1.50
N VAL A 376 14.82 -24.01 -1.37
CA VAL A 376 15.55 -23.44 -2.50
C VAL A 376 16.22 -24.53 -3.32
N GLU A 377 16.89 -25.50 -2.69
CA GLU A 377 17.55 -26.60 -3.37
C GLU A 377 16.56 -27.44 -4.19
N LEU A 378 15.42 -27.81 -3.58
CA LEU A 378 14.38 -28.58 -4.26
C LEU A 378 13.79 -27.84 -5.47
N ILE A 379 13.49 -26.54 -5.33
CA ILE A 379 12.96 -25.72 -6.43
C ILE A 379 14.03 -25.52 -7.51
N ALA A 380 15.27 -25.22 -7.13
CA ALA A 380 16.37 -25.06 -8.08
C ALA A 380 16.58 -26.33 -8.90
N LYS A 381 16.54 -27.51 -8.28
CA LYS A 381 16.67 -28.79 -9.00
C LYS A 381 15.51 -29.06 -9.96
N ALA A 382 14.30 -28.65 -9.62
CA ALA A 382 13.10 -28.91 -10.43
C ALA A 382 12.88 -27.88 -11.54
N CYS A 383 13.29 -26.62 -11.32
CA CYS A 383 12.88 -25.47 -12.12
C CYS A 383 14.04 -24.66 -12.71
N ARG A 384 15.29 -24.94 -12.30
CA ARG A 384 16.51 -24.28 -12.79
C ARG A 384 17.43 -25.29 -13.44
#